data_AF-A0A2K2VPB7-F1
#
_entry.id   AF-A0A2K2VPB7-F1
#
_cell.length_a   1.000
_cell.length_b   1.000
_cell.length_c   1.000
_cell.angle_alpha   90.00
_cell.angle_beta   90.00
_cell.angle_gamma   90.00
#
_symmetry.space_group_name_H-M   'P 1'
#
loop_
_entity.id
_entity.type
_entity.pdbx_description
1 polymer ?
#
loop_
_entity_poly.entity_id
_entity_poly.type
_entity_poly.pdbx_seq_one_letter_code
_entity_poly.pdbx_strand_id
1 'polypeptide(L)'
;MRKSLGRVFLTLFIFLHVGLFASAYKWSAYANKKTAYLHEAIHLKYVCSFSDASELYTIEFNHAREYEKFTLKNLRSSEQIVDGKRVNSYEFVAFAKEALEIEFAFEAIMKKTTKESIEDTVIGRDNVQKEDFTKEAIKQKVLRVNIKETNTPLVGDFAVEAKKNEPKVKAYEPYHMEVSIKGVGNFEALKPIEFNIEGVRVFAEEAAQNYKLSEDGLHGEWRQKFAFVAEKDFRVPKIEIEYFSLREQKLQKFVINALDVGVEAGFKKEELLDEEPKSGFEFDYSYFYYMLVFIAGFLAAKIKIKKRVFKKNSNEEFIQKVQEAESLDELMILLVLKDAKKYEKIVMDIEAKKITSLSGVKKKVLYM
;
A
#
# COMPACT_ATOMS: atom_id res chain seq x y z
N MET A 1 -50.98 81.40 32.37
CA MET A 1 -51.43 80.49 31.28
C MET A 1 -50.35 79.43 31.04
N ARG A 2 -50.49 78.27 31.72
CA ARG A 2 -49.64 77.07 31.58
C ARG A 2 -50.17 76.20 30.44
N LYS A 3 -49.79 76.47 29.18
CA LYS A 3 -50.07 75.56 28.05
C LYS A 3 -49.04 75.75 26.94
N SER A 4 -47.83 75.20 27.09
CA SER A 4 -46.94 75.00 25.93
C SER A 4 -45.83 73.94 26.11
N LEU A 5 -45.51 73.50 27.34
CA LEU A 5 -44.42 72.54 27.57
C LEU A 5 -44.71 71.10 27.13
N GLY A 6 -45.99 70.69 27.05
CA GLY A 6 -46.36 69.32 26.68
C GLY A 6 -46.22 68.99 25.18
N ARG A 7 -46.14 69.99 24.29
CA ARG A 7 -45.97 69.77 22.85
C ARG A 7 -44.52 69.66 22.40
N VAL A 8 -43.58 70.26 23.14
CA VAL A 8 -42.14 70.19 22.84
C VAL A 8 -41.54 68.88 23.34
N PHE A 9 -42.05 68.31 24.44
CA PHE A 9 -41.61 66.99 24.91
C PHE A 9 -42.10 65.84 24.01
N LEU A 10 -43.25 65.99 23.35
CA LEU A 10 -43.78 64.95 22.46
C LEU A 10 -43.01 64.89 21.13
N THR A 11 -42.56 66.03 20.60
CA THR A 11 -41.69 66.06 19.41
C THR A 11 -40.25 65.63 19.70
N LEU A 12 -39.74 65.87 20.91
CA LEU A 12 -38.41 65.39 21.31
C LEU A 12 -38.37 63.86 21.54
N PHE A 13 -39.49 63.24 21.93
CA PHE A 13 -39.59 61.78 22.09
C PHE A 13 -39.80 61.04 20.76
N ILE A 14 -40.40 61.70 19.75
CA ILE A 14 -40.61 61.10 18.42
C ILE A 14 -39.32 61.05 17.59
N PHE A 15 -38.33 61.92 17.87
CA PHE A 15 -37.02 61.88 17.21
C PHE A 15 -36.00 60.94 17.89
N LEU A 16 -36.34 60.31 19.01
CA LEU A 16 -35.48 59.36 19.73
C LEU A 16 -35.85 57.88 19.47
N HIS A 17 -36.60 57.62 18.40
CA HIS A 17 -36.89 56.28 17.88
C HIS A 17 -36.42 56.13 16.43
N VAL A 18 -35.26 56.73 16.11
CA VAL A 18 -34.43 56.14 15.06
C VAL A 18 -33.95 54.82 15.64
N GLY A 19 -34.76 53.79 15.43
CA GLY A 19 -34.33 52.42 15.59
C GLY A 19 -33.04 52.29 14.79
N LEU A 20 -31.92 52.22 15.49
CA LEU A 20 -30.76 51.51 15.03
C LEU A 20 -31.26 50.09 14.75
N PHE A 21 -31.75 49.85 13.54
CA PHE A 21 -31.89 48.51 13.02
C PHE A 21 -30.46 47.97 12.98
N ALA A 22 -30.05 47.32 14.08
CA ALA A 22 -28.85 46.52 14.09
C ALA A 22 -29.03 45.53 12.92
N SER A 23 -28.12 45.58 11.96
CA SER A 23 -28.17 44.65 10.83
C SER A 23 -28.20 43.24 11.39
N ALA A 24 -29.09 42.38 10.88
CA ALA A 24 -29.24 41.00 11.34
C ALA A 24 -27.94 40.17 11.24
N TYR A 25 -26.99 40.68 10.44
CA TYR A 25 -25.65 40.17 10.30
C TYR A 25 -24.65 41.30 10.11
N LYS A 26 -23.38 41.02 10.42
CA LYS A 26 -22.24 41.93 10.25
C LYS A 26 -21.13 41.21 9.49
N TRP A 27 -20.61 41.88 8.47
CA TRP A 27 -19.45 41.39 7.72
C TRP A 27 -18.15 42.03 8.20
N SER A 28 -17.09 41.24 8.18
CA SER A 28 -15.72 41.70 8.34
C SER A 28 -14.82 41.03 7.30
N ALA A 29 -13.81 41.75 6.84
CA ALA A 29 -12.86 41.26 5.84
C ALA A 29 -11.45 41.59 6.28
N TYR A 30 -10.55 40.64 6.07
CA TYR A 30 -9.15 40.69 6.48
C TYR A 30 -8.25 40.12 5.38
N ALA A 31 -7.10 40.77 5.17
CA ALA A 31 -6.00 40.24 4.39
C ALA A 31 -4.80 40.09 5.32
N ASN A 32 -4.06 38.98 5.21
CA ASN A 32 -2.88 38.75 6.06
C ASN A 32 -1.75 39.76 5.81
N LYS A 33 -1.67 40.35 4.62
CA LYS A 33 -0.64 41.32 4.22
C LYS A 33 -1.20 42.49 3.44
N LYS A 34 -0.54 43.65 3.58
CA LYS A 34 -0.81 44.88 2.80
C LYS A 34 0.11 45.03 1.59
N THR A 35 1.25 44.34 1.63
CA THR A 35 2.24 44.29 0.56
C THR A 35 2.59 42.84 0.32
N ALA A 36 2.70 42.44 -0.94
CA ALA A 36 3.13 41.09 -1.33
C ALA A 36 4.05 41.18 -2.55
N TYR A 37 4.76 40.11 -2.85
CA TYR A 37 5.51 39.94 -4.08
C TYR A 37 4.65 39.26 -5.15
N LEU A 38 5.03 39.43 -6.41
CA LEU A 38 4.40 38.74 -7.53
C LEU A 38 4.45 37.21 -7.29
N HIS A 39 3.34 36.52 -7.57
CA HIS A 39 3.13 35.10 -7.24
C HIS A 39 3.26 34.69 -5.76
N GLU A 40 3.40 35.62 -4.82
CA GLU A 40 3.28 35.34 -3.39
C GLU A 40 1.82 35.09 -3.02
N ALA A 41 1.57 34.14 -2.11
CA ALA A 41 0.25 33.85 -1.60
C ALA A 41 -0.28 34.99 -0.69
N ILE A 42 -1.51 35.41 -0.93
CA ILE A 42 -2.21 36.41 -0.11
C ILE A 42 -3.45 35.73 0.48
N HIS A 43 -3.50 35.60 1.79
CA HIS A 43 -4.65 35.01 2.48
C HIS A 43 -5.71 36.08 2.73
N LEU A 44 -6.92 35.80 2.25
CA LEU A 44 -8.09 36.65 2.39
C LEU A 44 -9.14 35.90 3.22
N LYS A 45 -9.68 36.57 4.23
CA LYS A 45 -10.69 36.03 5.13
C LYS A 45 -11.88 36.96 5.22
N TYR A 46 -13.06 36.42 4.97
CA TYR A 46 -14.34 37.11 5.08
C TYR A 46 -15.19 36.38 6.12
N VAL A 47 -15.65 37.12 7.13
CA VAL A 47 -16.46 36.56 8.23
C VAL A 47 -17.79 37.30 8.29
N CYS A 48 -18.87 36.54 8.21
CA CYS A 48 -20.23 37.00 8.46
C CYS A 48 -20.68 36.50 9.84
N SER A 49 -21.04 37.41 10.73
CA SER A 49 -21.55 37.08 12.07
C SER A 49 -22.99 37.54 12.18
N PHE A 50 -23.90 36.63 12.47
CA PHE A 50 -25.31 36.91 12.67
C PHE A 50 -25.61 37.32 14.12
N SER A 51 -26.73 38.01 14.32
CA SER A 51 -27.23 38.34 15.65
C SER A 51 -27.84 37.15 16.39
N ASP A 52 -28.24 36.10 15.65
CA ASP A 52 -28.86 34.86 16.13
C ASP A 52 -28.39 33.65 15.28
N ALA A 53 -29.06 32.49 15.40
CA ALA A 53 -28.76 31.28 14.63
C ALA A 53 -29.04 31.44 13.11
N SER A 54 -29.92 32.36 12.73
CA SER A 54 -30.17 32.76 11.33
C SER A 54 -30.39 31.58 10.36
N GLU A 55 -31.21 30.61 10.77
CA GLU A 55 -31.54 29.40 10.00
C GLU A 55 -32.26 29.72 8.67
N LEU A 56 -32.91 30.88 8.58
CA LEU A 56 -33.63 31.34 7.39
C LEU A 56 -32.73 32.01 6.35
N TYR A 57 -31.44 32.14 6.63
CA TYR A 57 -30.47 32.77 5.73
C TYR A 57 -29.54 31.75 5.08
N THR A 58 -29.29 31.92 3.78
CA THR A 58 -28.27 31.18 3.04
C THR A 58 -27.34 32.18 2.38
N ILE A 59 -26.02 31.97 2.51
CA ILE A 59 -25.00 32.85 1.96
C ILE A 59 -24.36 32.15 0.76
N GLU A 60 -24.39 32.80 -0.41
CA GLU A 60 -23.58 32.41 -1.55
C GLU A 60 -22.36 33.33 -1.64
N PHE A 61 -21.19 32.76 -1.35
CA PHE A 61 -19.91 33.47 -1.38
C PHE A 61 -18.79 32.56 -1.88
N ASN A 62 -18.76 32.35 -3.20
CA ASN A 62 -17.67 31.63 -3.86
C ASN A 62 -17.16 32.44 -5.05
N HIS A 63 -15.97 33.02 -4.90
CA HIS A 63 -15.30 33.85 -5.90
C HIS A 63 -14.07 33.18 -6.50
N ALA A 64 -13.80 31.92 -6.14
CA ALA A 64 -12.61 31.21 -6.59
C ALA A 64 -12.64 30.97 -8.09
N ARG A 65 -11.73 31.62 -8.81
CA ARG A 65 -11.56 31.55 -10.26
C ARG A 65 -10.26 32.24 -10.68
N GLU A 66 -9.98 32.14 -11.96
CA GLU A 66 -8.95 32.93 -12.62
C GLU A 66 -9.49 34.34 -12.91
N TYR A 67 -8.81 35.36 -12.41
CA TYR A 67 -9.02 36.76 -12.80
C TYR A 67 -7.85 37.22 -13.68
N GLU A 68 -8.03 38.33 -14.38
CA GLU A 68 -6.99 38.93 -15.23
C GLU A 68 -5.70 39.21 -14.44
N LYS A 69 -5.83 39.85 -13.27
CA LYS A 69 -4.70 40.33 -12.44
C LYS A 69 -4.23 39.36 -11.36
N PHE A 70 -5.05 38.36 -11.02
CA PHE A 70 -4.74 37.40 -9.97
C PHE A 70 -5.50 36.10 -10.15
N THR A 71 -5.01 35.03 -9.53
CA THR A 71 -5.73 33.77 -9.40
C THR A 71 -6.28 33.66 -7.99
N LEU A 72 -7.55 33.31 -7.82
CA LEU A 72 -8.16 33.12 -6.49
C LEU A 72 -8.56 31.66 -6.29
N LYS A 73 -8.01 31.03 -5.25
CA LYS A 73 -8.32 29.64 -4.89
C LYS A 73 -9.08 29.60 -3.55
N ASN A 74 -10.06 28.70 -3.45
CA ASN A 74 -10.77 28.48 -2.18
C ASN A 74 -9.86 27.69 -1.24
N LEU A 75 -9.69 28.18 -0.01
CA LEU A 75 -8.94 27.49 1.03
C LEU A 75 -9.87 26.70 1.94
N ARG A 76 -10.86 27.38 2.52
CA ARG A 76 -11.79 26.79 3.47
C ARG A 76 -13.06 27.62 3.55
N SER A 77 -14.18 26.94 3.74
CA SER A 77 -15.43 27.57 4.17
C SER A 77 -15.94 26.84 5.42
N SER A 78 -16.47 27.58 6.38
CA SER A 78 -16.99 26.99 7.62
C SER A 78 -18.18 27.78 8.13
N GLU A 79 -19.06 27.06 8.82
CA GLU A 79 -20.23 27.59 9.50
C GLU A 79 -20.24 27.01 10.91
N GLN A 80 -20.34 27.89 11.90
CA GLN A 80 -20.31 27.51 13.31
C GLN A 80 -21.33 28.32 14.09
N ILE A 81 -21.89 27.73 15.15
CA ILE A 81 -22.74 28.44 16.11
C ILE A 81 -21.88 28.70 17.35
N VAL A 82 -21.64 29.98 17.66
CA VAL A 82 -20.91 30.44 18.84
C VAL A 82 -21.86 31.29 19.67
N ASP A 83 -22.12 30.89 20.91
CA ASP A 83 -23.06 31.57 21.82
C ASP A 83 -24.47 31.79 21.22
N GLY A 84 -24.98 30.78 20.50
CA GLY A 84 -26.29 30.84 19.83
C GLY A 84 -26.33 31.74 18.60
N LYS A 85 -25.19 32.25 18.15
CA LYS A 85 -25.04 33.09 16.95
C LYS A 85 -24.30 32.35 15.86
N ARG A 86 -24.82 32.41 14.65
CA ARG A 86 -24.16 31.81 13.49
C ARG A 86 -23.01 32.68 13.03
N VAL A 87 -21.87 32.06 12.75
CA VAL A 87 -20.66 32.67 12.20
C VAL A 87 -20.20 31.86 11.00
N ASN A 88 -20.17 32.50 9.84
CA ASN A 88 -19.69 31.92 8.58
C ASN A 88 -18.33 32.54 8.24
N SER A 89 -17.33 31.70 8.00
CA SER A 89 -15.98 32.11 7.59
C SER A 89 -15.64 31.54 6.22
N TYR A 90 -15.22 32.42 5.32
CA TYR A 90 -14.80 32.11 3.97
C TYR A 90 -13.36 32.56 3.77
N GLU A 91 -12.50 31.61 3.42
CA GLU A 91 -11.06 31.82 3.29
C GLU A 91 -10.59 31.48 1.88
N PHE A 92 -9.78 32.38 1.32
CA PHE A 92 -9.24 32.29 -0.02
C PHE A 92 -7.74 32.59 -0.01
N VAL A 93 -7.05 32.07 -1.01
CA VAL A 93 -5.66 32.42 -1.29
C VAL A 93 -5.59 33.02 -2.68
N ALA A 94 -5.10 34.24 -2.77
CA ALA A 94 -4.88 34.95 -4.02
C ALA A 94 -3.40 34.90 -4.41
N PHE A 95 -3.12 34.73 -5.70
CA PHE A 95 -1.78 34.82 -6.28
C PHE A 95 -1.78 35.93 -7.33
N ALA A 96 -1.01 36.99 -7.09
CA ALA A 96 -0.91 38.11 -8.01
C ALA A 96 -0.12 37.75 -9.27
N LYS A 97 -0.54 38.28 -10.42
CA LYS A 97 0.13 38.09 -11.73
C LYS A 97 0.87 39.33 -12.21
N GLU A 98 0.52 40.49 -11.66
CA GLU A 98 1.05 41.79 -12.08
C GLU A 98 1.50 42.60 -10.85
N ALA A 99 2.59 43.36 -11.02
CA ALA A 99 3.19 44.20 -9.97
C ALA A 99 2.48 45.56 -9.87
N LEU A 100 1.23 45.54 -9.39
CA LEU A 100 0.39 46.72 -9.21
C LEU A 100 -0.42 46.64 -7.91
N GLU A 101 -1.15 47.70 -7.56
CA GLU A 101 -2.12 47.62 -6.47
C GLU A 101 -3.34 46.80 -6.91
N ILE A 102 -3.60 45.71 -6.19
CA ILE A 102 -4.76 44.85 -6.42
C ILE A 102 -5.85 45.19 -5.39
N GLU A 103 -7.07 45.40 -5.89
CA GLU A 103 -8.27 45.58 -5.08
C GLU A 103 -9.13 44.31 -5.12
N PHE A 104 -9.36 43.71 -3.96
CA PHE A 104 -10.30 42.60 -3.78
C PHE A 104 -11.66 43.16 -3.36
N ALA A 105 -12.49 43.46 -4.36
CA ALA A 105 -13.85 43.94 -4.21
C ALA A 105 -14.85 42.83 -4.57
N PHE A 106 -15.30 42.09 -3.56
CA PHE A 106 -16.24 40.97 -3.74
C PHE A 106 -17.64 41.30 -3.24
N GLU A 107 -18.63 40.58 -3.75
CA GLU A 107 -20.03 40.70 -3.35
C GLU A 107 -20.54 39.37 -2.83
N ALA A 108 -21.34 39.39 -1.76
CA ALA A 108 -22.03 38.22 -1.25
C ALA A 108 -23.51 38.27 -1.63
N ILE A 109 -24.09 37.15 -2.01
CA ILE A 109 -25.54 37.05 -2.22
C ILE A 109 -26.15 36.46 -0.96
N MET A 110 -26.90 37.29 -0.23
CA MET A 110 -27.70 36.85 0.90
C MET A 110 -29.06 36.41 0.39
N LYS A 111 -29.42 35.17 0.67
CA LYS A 111 -30.75 34.63 0.41
C LYS A 111 -31.49 34.52 1.73
N LYS A 112 -32.67 35.10 1.81
CA LYS A 112 -33.57 34.96 2.95
C LYS A 112 -34.81 34.21 2.50
N THR A 113 -35.20 33.19 3.26
CA THR A 113 -36.45 32.46 3.08
C THR A 113 -37.36 32.65 4.31
N THR A 114 -38.57 32.11 4.25
CA THR A 114 -39.52 32.05 5.37
C THR A 114 -39.64 30.64 5.89
N LYS A 115 -40.04 30.49 7.16
CA LYS A 115 -40.28 29.18 7.78
C LYS A 115 -41.35 28.38 7.02
N GLU A 116 -42.41 29.05 6.58
CA GLU A 116 -43.50 28.48 5.76
C GLU A 116 -42.96 27.92 4.43
N SER A 117 -42.09 28.66 3.74
CA SER A 117 -41.51 28.20 2.46
C SER A 117 -40.62 26.96 2.62
N ILE A 118 -39.89 26.84 3.75
CA ILE A 118 -39.11 25.64 4.08
C ILE A 118 -40.06 24.47 4.38
N GLU A 119 -41.07 24.68 5.23
CA GLU A 119 -42.02 23.63 5.63
C GLU A 119 -42.82 23.08 4.44
N ASP A 120 -43.28 23.95 3.53
CA ASP A 120 -44.02 23.54 2.34
C ASP A 120 -43.17 22.68 1.38
N THR A 121 -41.85 22.90 1.34
CA THR A 121 -40.90 22.10 0.55
C THR A 121 -40.67 20.71 1.17
N VAL A 122 -40.62 20.62 2.51
CA VAL A 122 -40.39 19.35 3.24
C VAL A 122 -41.61 18.43 3.18
N ILE A 123 -42.82 18.98 3.08
CA ILE A 123 -44.10 18.21 3.09
C ILE A 123 -44.42 17.59 1.71
N GLY A 124 -43.62 17.86 0.66
CA GLY A 124 -43.67 17.12 -0.61
C GLY A 124 -44.97 17.29 -1.40
N ARG A 125 -45.60 18.47 -1.34
CA ARG A 125 -46.81 18.76 -2.14
C ARG A 125 -46.41 19.02 -3.59
N ASP A 126 -46.91 18.18 -4.51
CA ASP A 126 -46.61 18.11 -5.95
C ASP A 126 -46.81 19.41 -6.78
N ASN A 127 -47.27 20.51 -6.16
CA ASN A 127 -47.55 21.79 -6.82
C ASN A 127 -46.94 23.02 -6.13
N VAL A 128 -46.02 22.86 -5.16
CA VAL A 128 -45.36 24.00 -4.50
C VAL A 128 -44.14 24.42 -5.32
N GLN A 129 -44.09 25.69 -5.72
CA GLN A 129 -42.94 26.28 -6.40
C GLN A 129 -41.70 26.22 -5.49
N LYS A 130 -40.52 26.04 -6.10
CA LYS A 130 -39.21 26.05 -5.43
C LYS A 130 -39.13 27.17 -4.39
N GLU A 131 -38.53 26.89 -3.23
CA GLU A 131 -38.29 27.81 -2.11
C GLU A 131 -38.18 29.29 -2.56
N ASP A 132 -39.05 30.14 -1.99
CA ASP A 132 -39.11 31.56 -2.32
C ASP A 132 -38.00 32.30 -1.57
N PHE A 133 -36.91 32.57 -2.28
CA PHE A 133 -35.79 33.34 -1.75
C PHE A 133 -35.86 34.81 -2.13
N THR A 134 -35.84 35.68 -1.12
CA THR A 134 -35.45 37.08 -1.31
C THR A 134 -33.93 37.15 -1.40
N LYS A 135 -33.40 37.66 -2.52
CA LYS A 135 -31.95 37.80 -2.76
C LYS A 135 -31.52 39.24 -2.57
N GLU A 136 -30.47 39.44 -1.80
CA GLU A 136 -29.83 40.74 -1.58
C GLU A 136 -28.33 40.62 -1.88
N ALA A 137 -27.81 41.49 -2.75
CA ALA A 137 -26.39 41.54 -3.07
C ALA A 137 -25.67 42.55 -2.15
N ILE A 138 -24.63 42.10 -1.46
CA ILE A 138 -23.94 42.86 -0.43
C ILE A 138 -22.48 43.01 -0.81
N LYS A 139 -22.09 44.27 -1.06
CA LYS A 139 -20.70 44.64 -1.31
C LYS A 139 -19.88 44.47 -0.05
N GLN A 140 -18.81 43.68 -0.16
CA GLN A 140 -17.87 43.47 0.94
C GLN A 140 -16.88 44.62 1.02
N LYS A 141 -16.20 44.72 2.17
CA LYS A 141 -15.10 45.67 2.34
C LYS A 141 -13.99 45.36 1.32
N VAL A 142 -13.59 46.38 0.57
CA VAL A 142 -12.48 46.30 -0.38
C VAL A 142 -11.17 46.13 0.38
N LEU A 143 -10.42 45.08 0.05
CA LEU A 143 -9.07 44.85 0.54
C LEU A 143 -8.07 45.28 -0.52
N ARG A 144 -7.06 46.07 -0.15
CA ARG A 144 -6.03 46.57 -1.06
C ARG A 144 -4.68 45.98 -0.68
N VAL A 145 -3.98 45.43 -1.67
CA VAL A 145 -2.63 44.86 -1.51
C VAL A 145 -1.73 45.40 -2.60
N ASN A 146 -0.61 46.00 -2.20
CA ASN A 146 0.40 46.49 -3.13
C ASN A 146 1.37 45.35 -3.52
N ILE A 147 1.46 45.04 -4.82
CA ILE A 147 2.29 43.96 -5.32
C ILE A 147 3.63 44.49 -5.83
N LYS A 148 4.72 43.96 -5.27
CA LYS A 148 6.09 44.22 -5.68
C LYS A 148 6.52 43.23 -6.76
N GLU A 149 7.32 43.72 -7.70
CA GLU A 149 7.90 42.90 -8.75
C GLU A 149 8.92 41.89 -8.18
N THR A 150 9.04 40.74 -8.83
CA THR A 150 10.07 39.74 -8.57
C THR A 150 10.85 39.46 -9.85
N ASN A 151 12.13 39.19 -9.72
CA ASN A 151 13.00 38.89 -10.86
C ASN A 151 12.74 37.49 -11.45
N THR A 152 12.06 36.61 -10.71
CA THR A 152 11.76 35.24 -11.11
C THR A 152 10.28 34.90 -10.88
N PRO A 153 9.70 34.04 -11.73
CA PRO A 153 8.33 33.56 -11.53
C PRO A 153 8.22 32.54 -10.38
N LEU A 154 9.33 31.87 -10.05
CA LEU A 154 9.41 30.97 -8.91
C LEU A 154 9.65 31.78 -7.63
N VAL A 155 8.62 31.83 -6.79
CA VAL A 155 8.59 32.64 -5.56
C VAL A 155 8.15 31.75 -4.40
N GLY A 156 8.91 31.76 -3.32
CA GLY A 156 8.67 30.91 -2.17
C GLY A 156 9.96 30.51 -1.45
N ASP A 157 9.82 29.72 -0.40
CA ASP A 157 10.95 29.13 0.30
C ASP A 157 11.00 27.63 -0.03
N PHE A 158 12.08 27.25 -0.71
CA PHE A 158 12.26 25.89 -1.23
C PHE A 158 13.57 25.27 -0.73
N ALA A 159 13.57 23.96 -0.57
CA ALA A 159 14.73 23.14 -0.34
C ALA A 159 14.82 22.10 -1.46
N VAL A 160 16.02 21.95 -2.04
CA VAL A 160 16.29 20.93 -3.05
C VAL A 160 16.96 19.72 -2.42
N GLU A 161 16.55 18.54 -2.83
CA GLU A 161 17.15 17.26 -2.47
C GLU A 161 17.37 16.48 -3.78
N ALA A 162 18.57 15.96 -3.97
CA ALA A 162 18.90 15.12 -5.12
C ALA A 162 19.34 13.75 -4.63
N LYS A 163 18.47 12.76 -4.80
CA LYS A 163 18.76 11.35 -4.47
C LYS A 163 19.45 10.71 -5.66
N LYS A 164 20.59 10.10 -5.39
CA LYS A 164 21.54 9.61 -6.38
C LYS A 164 21.99 8.23 -5.96
N ASN A 165 21.99 7.27 -6.89
CA ASN A 165 22.65 6.00 -6.67
C ASN A 165 24.17 6.17 -6.74
N GLU A 166 24.92 5.12 -6.35
CA GLU A 166 26.36 5.09 -6.53
C GLU A 166 26.71 5.40 -8.01
N PRO A 167 27.69 6.30 -8.27
CA PRO A 167 28.00 6.78 -9.61
C PRO A 167 28.81 5.76 -10.43
N LYS A 168 28.46 4.48 -10.32
CA LYS A 168 29.05 3.36 -11.03
C LYS A 168 27.94 2.43 -11.49
N VAL A 169 27.86 2.22 -12.79
CA VAL A 169 26.87 1.33 -13.43
C VAL A 169 27.56 0.51 -14.52
N LYS A 170 27.00 -0.64 -14.90
CA LYS A 170 27.50 -1.36 -16.08
C LYS A 170 26.99 -0.71 -17.37
N ALA A 171 27.67 -0.96 -18.48
CA ALA A 171 27.21 -0.49 -19.78
C ALA A 171 25.78 -0.98 -20.05
N TYR A 172 24.93 -0.06 -20.54
CA TYR A 172 23.49 -0.23 -20.78
C TYR A 172 22.62 -0.41 -19.53
N GLU A 173 23.18 -0.36 -18.32
CA GLU A 173 22.42 -0.31 -17.08
C GLU A 173 21.98 1.13 -16.77
N PRO A 174 20.72 1.36 -16.35
CA PRO A 174 20.24 2.70 -16.04
C PRO A 174 20.82 3.25 -14.74
N TYR A 175 21.45 4.42 -14.81
CA TYR A 175 21.76 5.22 -13.64
C TYR A 175 20.52 6.03 -13.22
N HIS A 176 20.02 5.79 -12.00
CA HIS A 176 18.84 6.48 -11.48
C HIS A 176 19.20 7.72 -10.66
N MET A 177 18.48 8.81 -10.95
CA MET A 177 18.54 10.06 -10.18
C MET A 177 17.13 10.59 -9.96
N GLU A 178 16.89 11.13 -8.77
CA GLU A 178 15.64 11.77 -8.41
C GLU A 178 15.95 13.17 -7.87
N VAL A 179 15.27 14.16 -8.43
CA VAL A 179 15.32 15.54 -7.95
C VAL A 179 13.98 15.84 -7.28
N SER A 180 14.02 16.27 -6.03
CA SER A 180 12.86 16.74 -5.29
C SER A 180 13.08 18.16 -4.78
N ILE A 181 12.04 18.98 -4.93
CA ILE A 181 11.99 20.37 -4.45
C ILE A 181 10.81 20.44 -3.49
N LYS A 182 11.10 20.68 -2.22
CA LYS A 182 10.11 20.74 -1.13
C LYS A 182 10.03 22.16 -0.59
N GLY A 183 8.85 22.62 -0.22
CA GLY A 183 8.73 23.96 0.35
C GLY A 183 7.34 24.55 0.30
N VAL A 184 7.31 25.87 0.42
CA VAL A 184 6.09 26.69 0.33
C VAL A 184 6.27 27.77 -0.71
N GLY A 185 5.41 27.81 -1.71
CA GLY A 185 5.48 28.82 -2.75
C GLY A 185 4.70 28.48 -4.01
N ASN A 186 5.02 29.16 -5.12
CA ASN A 186 4.40 28.90 -6.41
C ASN A 186 5.10 27.73 -7.14
N PHE A 187 4.62 26.51 -6.93
CA PHE A 187 5.11 25.32 -7.65
C PHE A 187 4.71 25.29 -9.14
N GLU A 188 3.73 26.10 -9.58
CA GLU A 188 3.29 26.13 -10.98
C GLU A 188 4.33 26.78 -11.91
N ALA A 189 5.26 27.56 -11.35
CA ALA A 189 6.37 28.14 -12.09
C ALA A 189 7.51 27.15 -12.38
N LEU A 190 7.54 25.99 -11.73
CA LEU A 190 8.57 24.96 -11.96
C LEU A 190 8.30 24.21 -13.25
N LYS A 191 9.25 24.32 -14.18
CA LYS A 191 9.25 23.55 -15.43
C LYS A 191 9.92 22.20 -15.23
N PRO A 192 9.50 21.14 -15.95
CA PRO A 192 10.25 19.90 -16.05
C PRO A 192 11.71 20.16 -16.42
N ILE A 193 12.61 19.47 -15.72
CA ILE A 193 14.04 19.52 -15.98
C ILE A 193 14.33 18.57 -17.14
N GLU A 194 15.13 19.04 -18.10
CA GLU A 194 15.58 18.26 -19.24
C GLU A 194 17.11 18.17 -19.24
N PHE A 195 17.63 16.97 -19.46
CA PHE A 195 19.07 16.73 -19.62
C PHE A 195 19.34 16.31 -21.06
N ASN A 196 20.28 17.00 -21.72
CA ASN A 196 20.80 16.59 -23.01
C ASN A 196 22.30 16.31 -22.86
N ILE A 197 22.67 15.02 -22.96
CA ILE A 197 24.04 14.54 -22.76
C ILE A 197 24.40 13.66 -23.95
N GLU A 198 25.52 13.97 -24.61
CA GLU A 198 25.97 13.23 -25.79
C GLU A 198 26.28 11.77 -25.44
N GLY A 199 25.79 10.83 -26.26
CA GLY A 199 26.01 9.39 -26.06
C GLY A 199 25.19 8.76 -24.93
N VAL A 200 24.27 9.50 -24.30
CA VAL A 200 23.43 9.02 -23.20
C VAL A 200 21.96 9.11 -23.61
N ARG A 201 21.23 8.01 -23.43
CA ARG A 201 19.77 8.01 -23.51
C ARG A 201 19.19 8.39 -22.16
N VAL A 202 18.50 9.52 -22.12
CA VAL A 202 17.86 10.03 -20.90
C VAL A 202 16.37 9.72 -20.94
N PHE A 203 15.89 8.98 -19.96
CA PHE A 203 14.46 8.79 -19.71
C PHE A 203 14.08 9.61 -18.50
N ALA A 204 13.10 10.51 -18.67
CA ALA A 204 12.56 11.31 -17.60
C ALA A 204 11.08 10.93 -17.40
N GLU A 205 10.71 10.71 -16.14
CA GLU A 205 9.29 10.62 -15.77
C GLU A 205 8.69 12.04 -15.81
N GLU A 206 7.37 12.12 -16.01
CA GLU A 206 6.66 13.39 -15.84
C GLU A 206 6.86 13.92 -14.42
N ALA A 207 6.94 15.23 -14.29
CA ALA A 207 7.13 15.87 -12.99
C ALA A 207 5.90 15.64 -12.11
N ALA A 208 6.07 14.89 -11.03
CA ALA A 208 5.05 14.66 -10.03
C ALA A 208 4.94 15.88 -9.11
N GLN A 209 3.72 16.44 -9.01
CA GLN A 209 3.42 17.58 -8.16
C GLN A 209 2.46 17.14 -7.04
N ASN A 210 2.91 17.21 -5.80
CA ASN A 210 2.09 16.91 -4.63
C ASN A 210 2.13 18.08 -3.65
N TYR A 211 1.20 19.01 -3.82
CA TYR A 211 1.05 20.16 -2.94
C TYR A 211 -0.39 20.34 -2.47
N LYS A 212 -0.52 21.00 -1.32
CA LYS A 212 -1.79 21.40 -0.74
C LYS A 212 -1.80 22.91 -0.55
N LEU A 213 -2.95 23.52 -0.79
CA LEU A 213 -3.13 24.94 -0.53
C LEU A 213 -3.21 25.19 0.99
N SER A 214 -2.50 26.20 1.45
CA SER A 214 -2.48 26.70 2.83
C SER A 214 -2.54 28.23 2.84
N GLU A 215 -2.70 28.86 4.00
CA GLU A 215 -2.73 30.32 4.15
C GLU A 215 -1.46 30.99 3.61
N ASP A 216 -0.31 30.31 3.72
CA ASP A 216 1.01 30.81 3.29
C ASP A 216 1.34 30.44 1.83
N GLY A 217 0.44 29.73 1.13
CA GLY A 217 0.61 29.32 -0.26
C GLY A 217 0.52 27.80 -0.46
N LEU A 218 1.04 27.31 -1.58
CA LEU A 218 1.08 25.88 -1.84
C LEU A 218 2.23 25.27 -1.04
N HIS A 219 1.92 24.34 -0.15
CA HIS A 219 2.91 23.56 0.61
C HIS A 219 3.01 22.17 0.00
N GLY A 220 4.22 21.73 -0.36
CA GLY A 220 4.35 20.41 -0.96
C GLY A 220 5.73 20.07 -1.49
N GLU A 221 5.70 19.10 -2.41
CA GLU A 221 6.86 18.54 -3.08
C GLU A 221 6.61 18.48 -4.59
N TRP A 222 7.58 18.97 -5.35
CA TRP A 222 7.75 18.71 -6.76
C TRP A 222 8.85 17.67 -6.92
N ARG A 223 8.65 16.66 -7.75
CA ARG A 223 9.61 15.56 -7.93
C ARG A 223 9.69 15.13 -9.39
N GLN A 224 10.90 14.88 -9.87
CA GLN A 224 11.13 14.29 -11.17
C GLN A 224 12.22 13.21 -11.09
N LYS A 225 11.94 12.06 -11.72
CA LYS A 225 12.87 10.93 -11.78
C LYS A 225 13.50 10.83 -13.16
N PHE A 226 14.76 10.42 -13.17
CA PHE A 226 15.58 10.25 -14.36
C PHE A 226 16.24 8.89 -14.35
N ALA A 227 16.35 8.29 -15.53
CA ALA A 227 17.19 7.12 -15.79
C ALA A 227 18.11 7.45 -16.97
N PHE A 228 19.42 7.38 -16.74
CA PHE A 228 20.45 7.65 -17.75
C PHE A 228 21.05 6.33 -18.20
N VAL A 229 20.98 6.03 -19.49
CA VAL A 229 21.52 4.79 -20.07
C VAL A 229 22.65 5.15 -21.03
N ALA A 230 23.85 4.66 -20.74
CA ALA A 230 25.05 4.96 -21.52
C ALA A 230 25.91 3.71 -21.74
N GLU A 231 26.74 3.75 -22.77
CA GLU A 231 27.76 2.71 -23.04
C GLU A 231 29.12 3.09 -22.43
N LYS A 232 29.38 4.38 -22.25
CA LYS A 232 30.64 4.93 -21.76
C LYS A 232 30.37 5.91 -20.63
N ASP A 233 31.44 6.21 -19.87
CA ASP A 233 31.45 7.25 -18.85
C ASP A 233 30.79 8.53 -19.37
N PHE A 234 29.95 9.13 -18.53
CA PHE A 234 29.24 10.34 -18.87
C PHE A 234 29.17 11.28 -17.68
N ARG A 235 28.93 12.56 -17.99
CA ARG A 235 28.81 13.62 -17.00
C ARG A 235 27.41 14.20 -17.01
N VAL A 236 26.71 14.08 -15.89
CA VAL A 236 25.47 14.81 -15.66
C VAL A 236 25.82 16.28 -15.43
N PRO A 237 25.29 17.21 -16.25
CA PRO A 237 25.64 18.62 -16.14
C PRO A 237 25.09 19.24 -14.85
N LYS A 238 25.72 20.35 -14.43
CA LYS A 238 25.24 21.17 -13.32
C LYS A 238 23.93 21.85 -13.72
N ILE A 239 22.95 21.86 -12.84
CA ILE A 239 21.72 22.63 -13.00
C ILE A 239 21.65 23.71 -11.92
N GLU A 240 21.28 24.92 -12.33
CA GLU A 240 20.96 26.03 -11.44
C GLU A 240 19.53 26.47 -11.71
N ILE A 241 18.73 26.55 -10.65
CA ILE A 241 17.38 27.10 -10.72
C ILE A 241 17.32 28.29 -9.77
N GLU A 242 16.95 29.44 -10.33
CA GLU A 242 16.80 30.68 -9.58
C GLU A 242 15.38 30.79 -9.01
N TYR A 243 15.28 31.28 -7.78
CA TYR A 243 14.01 31.52 -7.11
C TYR A 243 14.12 32.73 -6.19
N PHE A 244 12.99 33.37 -5.91
CA PHE A 244 12.92 34.46 -4.95
C PHE A 244 12.50 33.93 -3.59
N SER A 245 13.41 33.97 -2.60
CA SER A 245 13.09 33.57 -1.23
C SER A 245 12.28 34.67 -0.54
N LEU A 246 11.12 34.30 0.00
CA LEU A 246 10.27 35.21 0.76
C LEU A 246 10.86 35.49 2.15
N ARG A 247 11.55 34.50 2.74
CA ARG A 247 12.23 34.64 4.03
C ARG A 247 13.40 35.62 3.97
N GLU A 248 14.24 35.51 2.94
CA GLU A 248 15.41 36.38 2.79
C GLU A 248 15.17 37.61 1.93
N GLN A 249 13.99 37.71 1.30
CA GLN A 249 13.57 38.80 0.42
C GLN A 249 14.59 39.09 -0.70
N LYS A 250 15.23 38.04 -1.21
CA LYS A 250 16.29 38.13 -2.21
C LYS A 250 16.30 36.94 -3.15
N LEU A 251 16.90 37.14 -4.32
CA LEU A 251 17.15 36.08 -5.27
C LEU A 251 18.12 35.06 -4.68
N GLN A 252 17.71 33.80 -4.71
CA GLN A 252 18.52 32.66 -4.33
C GLN A 252 18.59 31.68 -5.50
N LYS A 253 19.57 30.78 -5.43
CA LYS A 253 19.75 29.72 -6.42
C LYS A 253 20.01 28.43 -5.66
N PHE A 254 19.31 27.38 -6.04
CA PHE A 254 19.74 26.05 -5.64
C PHE A 254 20.45 25.39 -6.80
N VAL A 255 21.51 24.64 -6.44
CA VAL A 255 22.47 24.10 -7.38
C VAL A 255 22.49 22.59 -7.25
N ILE A 256 22.17 21.91 -8.34
CA ILE A 256 22.39 20.47 -8.47
C ILE A 256 23.78 20.32 -9.11
N ASN A 257 24.74 19.89 -8.30
CA ASN A 257 26.13 19.74 -8.75
C ASN A 257 26.23 18.71 -9.87
N ALA A 258 27.13 18.99 -10.82
CA ALA A 258 27.54 18.05 -11.85
C ALA A 258 28.05 16.75 -11.21
N LEU A 259 27.83 15.64 -11.89
CA LEU A 259 28.22 14.32 -11.43
C LEU A 259 28.84 13.54 -12.58
N ASP A 260 30.01 12.98 -12.33
CA ASP A 260 30.66 12.03 -13.24
C ASP A 260 30.20 10.63 -12.86
N VAL A 261 29.65 9.88 -13.83
CA VAL A 261 29.18 8.51 -13.67
C VAL A 261 30.11 7.60 -14.46
N GLY A 262 30.77 6.68 -13.76
CA GLY A 262 31.62 5.67 -14.37
C GLY A 262 30.78 4.51 -14.91
N VAL A 263 31.06 4.09 -16.13
CA VAL A 263 30.38 2.99 -16.81
C VAL A 263 31.38 1.84 -17.01
N GLU A 264 31.18 0.77 -16.24
CA GLU A 264 31.98 -0.44 -16.36
C GLU A 264 31.58 -1.23 -17.63
N ALA A 265 32.51 -2.05 -18.13
CA ALA A 265 32.23 -2.90 -19.29
C ALA A 265 30.96 -3.73 -19.04
N GLY A 266 30.06 -3.75 -20.03
CA GLY A 266 28.80 -4.47 -19.95
C GLY A 266 28.99 -5.98 -19.78
N PHE A 267 27.88 -6.68 -19.56
CA PHE A 267 27.87 -8.14 -19.47
C PHE A 267 28.54 -8.75 -20.69
N LYS A 268 29.46 -9.68 -20.46
CA LYS A 268 30.08 -10.44 -21.54
C LYS A 268 29.00 -11.34 -22.17
N LYS A 269 29.12 -11.65 -23.47
CA LYS A 269 28.12 -12.43 -24.21
C LYS A 269 27.87 -13.79 -23.55
N GLU A 270 28.89 -14.32 -22.88
CA GLU A 270 28.88 -15.56 -22.11
C GLU A 270 28.08 -15.48 -20.80
N GLU A 271 27.83 -14.29 -20.25
CA GLU A 271 27.00 -14.08 -19.04
C GLU A 271 25.50 -13.87 -19.37
N LEU A 272 25.19 -13.54 -20.62
CA LEU A 272 23.81 -13.25 -21.08
C LEU A 272 23.13 -14.48 -21.71
N LEU A 273 23.88 -15.52 -22.02
CA LEU A 273 23.37 -16.78 -22.56
C LEU A 273 23.27 -17.77 -21.41
N ASP A 274 22.09 -18.37 -21.23
CA ASP A 274 21.96 -19.57 -20.39
C ASP A 274 22.94 -20.63 -20.92
N GLU A 275 23.68 -21.31 -20.03
CA GLU A 275 24.45 -22.49 -20.44
C GLU A 275 23.48 -23.47 -21.11
N GLU A 276 23.62 -23.68 -22.43
CA GLU A 276 22.87 -24.72 -23.12
C GLU A 276 23.04 -26.01 -22.31
N PRO A 277 21.95 -26.70 -21.92
CA PRO A 277 22.09 -27.96 -21.21
C PRO A 277 22.95 -28.84 -22.09
N LYS A 278 24.14 -29.21 -21.60
CA LYS A 278 25.06 -30.08 -22.33
C LYS A 278 24.26 -31.32 -22.70
N SER A 279 23.79 -31.41 -23.94
CA SER A 279 23.14 -32.58 -24.49
C SER A 279 24.23 -33.62 -24.82
N GLY A 280 25.11 -33.88 -23.86
CA GLY A 280 25.93 -35.07 -23.84
C GLY A 280 25.00 -36.20 -23.42
N PHE A 281 24.88 -37.22 -24.26
CA PHE A 281 24.17 -38.44 -23.92
C PHE A 281 24.82 -39.05 -22.66
N GLU A 282 24.28 -38.75 -21.47
CA GLU A 282 24.74 -39.34 -20.23
C GLU A 282 24.31 -40.80 -20.22
N PHE A 283 25.26 -41.69 -20.53
CA PHE A 283 25.00 -43.12 -20.58
C PHE A 283 24.73 -43.62 -19.17
N ASP A 284 23.46 -43.88 -18.85
CA ASP A 284 23.08 -44.42 -17.56
C ASP A 284 23.60 -45.86 -17.43
N TYR A 285 24.61 -46.06 -16.57
CA TYR A 285 25.21 -47.37 -16.27
C TYR A 285 24.18 -48.39 -15.76
N SER A 286 23.00 -47.96 -15.32
CA SER A 286 21.87 -48.82 -14.97
C SER A 286 21.47 -49.75 -16.12
N TYR A 287 21.54 -49.29 -17.37
CA TYR A 287 21.26 -50.13 -18.54
C TYR A 287 22.25 -51.28 -18.70
N PHE A 288 23.51 -51.07 -18.31
CA PHE A 288 24.52 -52.11 -18.32
C PHE A 288 24.23 -53.18 -17.25
N TYR A 289 23.78 -52.76 -16.06
CA TYR A 289 23.34 -53.69 -15.01
C TYR A 289 22.12 -54.51 -15.43
N TYR A 290 21.12 -53.91 -16.08
CA TYR A 290 19.98 -54.65 -16.60
C TYR A 290 20.39 -55.72 -17.62
N MET A 291 21.35 -55.40 -18.50
CA MET A 291 21.89 -56.36 -19.46
C MET A 291 22.63 -57.51 -18.76
N LEU A 292 23.43 -57.22 -17.73
CA LEU A 292 24.15 -58.25 -16.97
C LEU A 292 23.20 -59.19 -16.20
N VAL A 293 22.17 -58.63 -15.55
CA VAL A 293 21.17 -59.42 -14.80
C VAL A 293 20.40 -60.35 -15.75
N PHE A 294 20.04 -59.84 -16.94
CA PHE A 294 19.37 -60.64 -17.97
C PHE A 294 20.24 -61.84 -18.41
N ILE A 295 21.53 -61.60 -18.69
CA ILE A 295 22.47 -62.66 -19.08
C ILE A 295 22.66 -63.68 -17.96
N ALA A 296 22.83 -63.22 -16.71
CA ALA A 296 22.99 -64.10 -15.55
C ALA A 296 21.76 -64.99 -15.32
N GLY A 297 20.56 -64.42 -15.41
CA GLY A 297 19.30 -65.17 -15.31
C GLY A 297 19.15 -66.22 -16.42
N PHE A 298 19.50 -65.85 -17.66
CA PHE A 298 19.48 -66.78 -18.80
C PHE A 298 20.44 -67.96 -18.61
N LEU A 299 21.63 -67.72 -18.07
CA LEU A 299 22.62 -68.76 -17.79
C LEU A 299 22.19 -69.68 -16.63
N ALA A 300 21.63 -69.11 -15.55
CA ALA A 300 21.15 -69.87 -14.41
C ALA A 300 20.03 -70.86 -14.82
N ALA A 301 19.13 -70.44 -15.71
CA ALA A 301 18.04 -71.28 -16.21
C ALA A 301 18.52 -72.53 -16.97
N LYS A 302 19.76 -72.53 -17.52
CA LYS A 302 20.31 -73.68 -18.24
C LYS A 302 20.91 -74.77 -17.35
N ILE A 303 21.04 -74.56 -16.04
CA ILE A 303 21.67 -75.54 -15.15
C ILE A 303 20.63 -76.56 -14.65
N LYS A 304 20.71 -77.82 -15.13
CA LYS A 304 19.86 -78.94 -14.68
C LYS A 304 20.44 -79.60 -13.42
N ILE A 305 19.86 -79.34 -12.25
CA ILE A 305 20.27 -79.92 -10.96
C ILE A 305 19.60 -81.30 -10.77
N LYS A 306 20.38 -82.38 -10.65
CA LYS A 306 19.89 -83.72 -10.25
C LYS A 306 20.03 -83.90 -8.73
N LYS A 307 18.92 -84.15 -8.02
CA LYS A 307 18.92 -84.50 -6.59
C LYS A 307 19.12 -86.00 -6.36
N ARG A 308 19.99 -86.40 -5.42
CA ARG A 308 20.12 -87.78 -4.90
C ARG A 308 19.38 -87.90 -3.56
N VAL A 309 18.68 -89.00 -3.33
CA VAL A 309 17.95 -89.32 -2.09
C VAL A 309 18.49 -90.64 -1.52
N PHE A 310 18.69 -90.71 -0.20
CA PHE A 310 19.18 -91.88 0.56
C PHE A 310 18.02 -92.55 1.33
N LYS A 311 17.96 -93.89 1.40
CA LYS A 311 16.87 -94.69 2.04
C LYS A 311 17.31 -95.18 3.44
N LYS A 312 16.49 -94.97 4.48
CA LYS A 312 16.73 -95.46 5.87
C LYS A 312 16.17 -96.87 6.11
N ASN A 313 16.70 -97.56 7.14
CA ASN A 313 16.46 -98.98 7.44
C ASN A 313 15.32 -99.19 8.47
N SER A 314 14.58 -100.32 8.39
CA SER A 314 13.28 -100.51 9.08
C SER A 314 13.29 -100.50 10.62
N ASN A 315 14.42 -100.80 11.25
CA ASN A 315 14.55 -100.75 12.71
C ASN A 315 14.72 -99.32 13.24
N GLU A 316 15.36 -98.42 12.48
CA GLU A 316 15.44 -97.00 12.87
C GLU A 316 14.07 -96.33 12.80
N GLU A 317 13.28 -96.69 11.79
CA GLU A 317 11.92 -96.18 11.63
C GLU A 317 11.00 -96.65 12.77
N PHE A 318 11.18 -97.88 13.27
CA PHE A 318 10.42 -98.38 14.42
C PHE A 318 10.79 -97.64 15.71
N ILE A 319 12.09 -97.43 15.97
CA ILE A 319 12.56 -96.69 17.15
C ILE A 319 12.02 -95.25 17.13
N GLN A 320 12.03 -94.61 15.95
CA GLN A 320 11.48 -93.27 15.78
C GLN A 320 9.98 -93.26 16.11
N LYS A 321 9.20 -94.22 15.60
CA LYS A 321 7.75 -94.34 15.90
C LYS A 321 7.46 -94.59 17.39
N VAL A 322 8.27 -95.39 18.08
CA VAL A 322 8.15 -95.60 19.54
C VAL A 322 8.43 -94.31 20.31
N GLN A 323 9.42 -93.51 19.88
CA GLN A 323 9.74 -92.23 20.50
C GLN A 323 8.64 -91.19 20.26
N GLU A 324 8.02 -91.20 19.09
CA GLU A 324 6.98 -90.24 18.69
C GLU A 324 5.59 -90.57 19.27
N ALA A 325 5.27 -91.83 19.60
CA ALA A 325 3.94 -92.24 20.08
C ALA A 325 3.42 -91.40 21.27
N GLU A 326 2.27 -90.76 21.15
CA GLU A 326 1.82 -89.75 22.15
C GLU A 326 0.95 -90.33 23.26
N SER A 327 0.51 -91.58 23.12
CA SER A 327 -0.35 -92.28 24.09
C SER A 327 0.12 -93.69 24.41
N LEU A 328 -0.32 -94.20 25.57
CA LEU A 328 0.01 -95.57 26.00
C LEU A 328 -0.64 -96.63 25.10
N ASP A 329 -1.85 -96.35 24.59
CA ASP A 329 -2.59 -97.25 23.70
C ASP A 329 -1.91 -97.32 22.32
N GLU A 330 -1.46 -96.18 21.79
CA GLU A 330 -0.70 -96.14 20.53
C GLU A 330 0.64 -96.88 20.65
N LEU A 331 1.35 -96.66 21.75
CA LEU A 331 2.59 -97.37 22.02
C LEU A 331 2.36 -98.89 22.13
N MET A 332 1.29 -99.31 22.81
CA MET A 332 0.92 -100.72 22.93
C MET A 332 0.69 -101.37 21.56
N ILE A 333 -0.05 -100.72 20.67
CA ILE A 333 -0.30 -101.22 19.31
C ILE A 333 1.02 -101.38 18.55
N LEU A 334 1.91 -100.39 18.62
CA LEU A 334 3.22 -100.45 17.96
C LEU A 334 4.07 -101.62 18.48
N LEU A 335 4.04 -101.91 19.77
CA LEU A 335 4.77 -103.03 20.37
C LEU A 335 4.21 -104.40 19.93
N VAL A 336 2.89 -104.55 19.95
CA VAL A 336 2.22 -105.78 19.52
C VAL A 336 2.51 -106.06 18.04
N LEU A 337 2.44 -105.04 17.20
CA LEU A 337 2.70 -105.16 15.76
C LEU A 337 4.16 -105.51 15.45
N LYS A 338 5.11 -105.08 16.29
CA LYS A 338 6.53 -105.40 16.10
C LYS A 338 6.85 -106.82 16.53
N ASP A 339 6.47 -107.19 17.75
CA ASP A 339 6.64 -108.54 18.30
C ASP A 339 5.78 -108.73 19.57
N ALA A 340 4.58 -109.29 19.38
CA ALA A 340 3.63 -109.50 20.47
C ALA A 340 4.18 -110.38 21.61
N LYS A 341 5.05 -111.36 21.32
CA LYS A 341 5.61 -112.24 22.36
C LYS A 341 6.70 -111.53 23.17
N LYS A 342 7.56 -110.75 22.50
CA LYS A 342 8.66 -110.04 23.20
C LYS A 342 8.12 -109.03 24.22
N TYR A 343 7.01 -108.36 23.92
CA TYR A 343 6.48 -107.25 24.72
C TYR A 343 5.19 -107.58 25.50
N GLU A 344 4.72 -108.83 25.50
CA GLU A 344 3.48 -109.28 26.13
C GLU A 344 3.32 -108.78 27.58
N LYS A 345 4.39 -108.92 28.38
CA LYS A 345 4.37 -108.48 29.79
C LYS A 345 4.18 -106.97 29.95
N ILE A 346 4.77 -106.17 29.05
CA ILE A 346 4.65 -104.71 29.06
C ILE A 346 3.24 -104.31 28.61
N VAL A 347 2.70 -104.97 27.60
CA VAL A 347 1.34 -104.75 27.09
C VAL A 347 0.31 -105.05 28.19
N MET A 348 0.42 -106.20 28.86
CA MET A 348 -0.48 -106.58 29.96
C MET A 348 -0.41 -105.62 31.16
N ASP A 349 0.78 -105.13 31.51
CA ASP A 349 0.94 -104.17 32.61
C ASP A 349 0.33 -102.79 32.31
N ILE A 350 0.28 -102.40 31.01
CA ILE A 350 -0.42 -101.20 30.56
C ILE A 350 -1.94 -101.42 30.60
N GLU A 351 -2.45 -102.56 30.08
CA GLU A 351 -3.90 -102.88 30.10
C GLU A 351 -4.46 -102.99 31.51
N ALA A 352 -3.71 -103.60 32.44
CA ALA A 352 -4.09 -103.71 33.85
C ALA A 352 -3.97 -102.39 34.63
N LYS A 353 -3.63 -101.27 33.97
CA LYS A 353 -3.39 -99.93 34.55
C LYS A 353 -2.35 -99.91 35.69
N LYS A 354 -1.45 -100.90 35.72
CA LYS A 354 -0.35 -100.96 36.69
C LYS A 354 0.76 -99.96 36.35
N ILE A 355 0.86 -99.56 35.08
CA ILE A 355 1.78 -98.53 34.60
C ILE A 355 0.98 -97.40 33.94
N THR A 356 1.02 -96.21 34.55
CA THR A 356 0.28 -95.02 34.08
C THR A 356 1.17 -93.98 33.41
N SER A 357 2.48 -94.26 33.26
CA SER A 357 3.49 -93.33 32.75
C SER A 357 4.02 -93.74 31.37
N LEU A 358 3.71 -92.96 30.33
CA LEU A 358 4.15 -93.17 28.95
C LEU A 358 5.68 -93.10 28.78
N SER A 359 6.32 -92.13 29.43
CA SER A 359 7.77 -91.94 29.32
C SER A 359 8.56 -93.09 29.95
N GLY A 360 8.02 -93.69 31.02
CA GLY A 360 8.60 -94.87 31.66
C GLY A 360 8.56 -96.10 30.77
N VAL A 361 7.46 -96.31 30.04
CA VAL A 361 7.31 -97.44 29.11
C VAL A 361 8.23 -97.28 27.90
N LYS A 362 8.26 -96.08 27.28
CA LYS A 362 9.15 -95.81 26.13
C LYS A 362 10.61 -96.12 26.44
N LYS A 363 11.09 -95.73 27.62
CA LYS A 363 12.46 -96.07 28.05
C LYS A 363 12.66 -97.58 28.18
N LYS A 364 11.74 -98.31 28.82
CA LYS A 364 11.87 -99.77 28.94
C LYS A 364 11.94 -100.48 27.58
N VAL A 365 11.16 -100.03 26.60
CA VAL A 365 11.17 -100.59 25.24
C VAL A 365 12.48 -100.29 24.50
N LEU A 366 12.98 -99.05 24.61
CA LEU A 366 14.19 -98.62 23.89
C LEU A 366 15.49 -99.25 24.44
N TYR A 367 15.46 -99.80 25.66
CA TYR A 367 16.61 -100.43 26.32
C TYR A 367 16.48 -101.97 26.43
N MET A 368 15.55 -102.59 25.68
CA MET A 368 15.28 -104.05 25.66
C MET A 368 15.44 -104.63 24.25
#